data_AF-A0A075KC31-F1
#
_entry.id   AF-A0A075KC31-F1
#
_cell.length_a   1.000
_cell.length_b   1.000
_cell.length_c   1.000
_cell.angle_alpha   90.00
_cell.angle_beta   90.00
_cell.angle_gamma   90.00
#
_symmetry.space_group_name_H-M   'P 1'
#
loop_
_entity.id
_entity.type
_entity.pdbx_description
1 polymer ?
#
loop_
_entity_poly.entity_id
_entity_poly.type
_entity_poly.pdbx_seq_one_letter_code
_entity_poly.pdbx_strand_id
1 'polypeptide(L)' 'MKKQLWCEHSEKISKYVIVDYQFEDNTKELKIQSWLCPECGVHGARTELINSSSTEQQIEEVSYRGV' A
#
# COMPACT_ATOMS: atom_id res chain seq x y z
N MET A 1 -12.66 12.15 -21.07
CA MET A 1 -11.39 12.58 -20.46
C MET A 1 -10.87 11.42 -19.60
N LYS A 2 -9.68 10.87 -19.90
CA LYS A 2 -9.08 9.82 -19.07
C LYS A 2 -8.71 10.46 -17.73
N LYS A 3 -9.32 10.02 -16.62
CA LYS A 3 -8.88 10.43 -15.28
C LYS A 3 -7.49 9.84 -15.05
N GLN A 4 -6.43 10.60 -15.31
CA GLN A 4 -5.10 10.21 -14.86
C GLN A 4 -5.11 10.22 -13.34
N LEU A 5 -4.79 9.06 -12.75
CA LEU A 5 -4.67 8.89 -11.31
C LEU A 5 -3.47 9.64 -10.73
N TRP A 6 -2.49 9.99 -11.56
CA TRP A 6 -1.22 10.62 -11.16
C TRP A 6 -1.00 11.96 -11.86
N CYS A 7 -0.32 12.88 -11.17
CA CYS A 7 0.21 14.11 -11.74
C CYS A 7 1.53 13.88 -12.50
N GLU A 8 1.94 14.90 -13.27
CA GLU A 8 3.14 14.88 -14.13
C GLU A 8 4.46 15.14 -13.38
N HIS A 9 4.43 15.45 -12.07
CA HIS A 9 5.65 15.64 -11.28
C HIS A 9 6.49 14.36 -11.26
N SER A 10 7.82 14.50 -11.16
CA SER A 10 8.72 13.34 -11.21
C SER A 10 8.64 12.48 -9.95
N GLU A 11 8.49 13.12 -8.78
CA GLU A 11 8.52 12.42 -7.51
C GLU A 11 7.15 11.81 -7.15
N LYS A 12 7.17 10.52 -6.83
CA LYS A 12 6.00 9.70 -6.54
C LYS A 12 6.35 8.76 -5.40
N ILE A 13 5.57 8.83 -4.33
CA ILE A 13 5.79 8.09 -3.10
C ILE A 13 4.61 7.13 -2.92
N SER A 14 4.90 5.87 -2.58
CA SER A 14 3.91 4.93 -2.07
C SER A 14 4.26 4.56 -0.64
N LYS A 15 3.31 4.71 0.27
CA LYS A 15 3.44 4.31 1.68
C LYS A 15 2.27 3.44 2.05
N TYR A 16 2.47 2.51 2.96
CA TYR A 16 1.36 1.83 3.60
C TYR A 16 1.47 1.92 5.11
N VAL A 17 0.32 1.86 5.76
CA VAL A 17 0.18 1.74 7.21
C VAL A 17 -0.77 0.59 7.50
N ILE A 18 -0.47 -0.16 8.55
CA ILE A 18 -1.37 -1.17 9.10
C ILE A 18 -2.01 -0.56 10.34
N VAL A 19 -3.34 -0.61 10.42
CA VAL A 19 -4.10 -0.07 11.55
C VAL A 19 -5.10 -1.09 12.06
N ASP A 20 -5.24 -1.15 13.38
CA ASP A 20 -6.34 -1.86 14.03
C ASP A 20 -7.59 -0.97 13.98
N TYR A 21 -8.58 -1.38 13.21
CA TYR A 21 -9.86 -0.71 13.10
C TYR A 21 -10.89 -1.40 13.98
N GLN A 22 -11.32 -0.69 15.02
CA GLN A 22 -12.36 -1.15 15.92
C GLN A 22 -13.74 -0.68 15.43
N PHE A 23 -14.65 -1.63 15.22
CA PHE A 23 -16.03 -1.35 14.84
C PHE A 23 -16.97 -2.27 15.64
N GLU A 24 -17.84 -1.65 16.44
CA GLU A 24 -18.68 -2.35 17.42
C GLU A 24 -17.83 -3.25 18.34
N ASP A 25 -18.18 -4.53 18.45
CA ASP A 25 -17.45 -5.53 19.25
C ASP A 25 -16.36 -6.26 18.43
N ASN A 26 -16.03 -5.79 17.23
CA ASN A 26 -15.04 -6.40 16.35
C ASN A 26 -13.81 -5.50 16.17
N THR A 27 -12.64 -6.11 16.10
CA THR A 27 -11.40 -5.46 15.64
C THR A 27 -10.95 -6.12 14.34
N LYS A 28 -10.62 -5.30 13.33
CA LYS A 28 -10.12 -5.76 12.03
C LYS A 28 -8.81 -5.04 11.72
N GLU A 29 -7.82 -5.79 11.29
CA GLU A 29 -6.55 -5.22 10.82
C GLU A 29 -6.71 -4.77 9.35
N LEU A 30 -6.39 -3.50 9.08
CA LEU A 30 -6.50 -2.90 7.77
C LEU A 30 -5.12 -2.45 7.27
N LYS A 31 -4.77 -2.84 6.05
CA LYS A 31 -3.66 -2.24 5.31
C LYS A 31 -4.18 -1.09 4.46
N ILE A 32 -3.69 0.12 4.73
CA ILE A 32 -4.01 1.30 3.94
C ILE A 32 -2.76 1.69 3.17
N GLN A 33 -2.78 1.48 1.86
CA GLN A 33 -1.74 1.98 0.96
C GLN A 33 -2.16 3.33 0.39
N SER A 34 -1.28 4.32 0.44
CA SER A 34 -1.48 5.65 -0.10
C SER A 34 -0.42 5.99 -1.14
N TRP A 35 -0.85 6.76 -2.13
CA TRP A 35 -0.03 7.26 -3.23
C TRP A 35 0.05 8.77 -3.13
N LEU A 36 1.26 9.28 -2.99
CA LEU A 36 1.52 10.68 -2.70
C LEU A 36 2.50 11.27 -3.71
N CYS A 37 2.31 12.54 -4.03
CA CYS A 37 3.29 13.39 -4.66
C CYS A 37 3.67 14.48 -3.63
N PRO A 38 4.96 14.76 -3.37
CA PRO A 38 5.36 15.80 -2.42
C PRO A 38 4.79 17.18 -2.75
N GLU A 39 4.56 17.45 -4.04
CA GLU A 39 4.07 18.74 -4.53
C GLU A 39 2.54 18.86 -4.47
N CYS A 40 1.80 17.77 -4.75
CA CYS A 40 0.33 17.80 -4.81
C CYS A 40 -0.36 17.21 -3.56
N GLY A 41 0.35 16.43 -2.76
CA GLY A 41 -0.23 15.61 -1.70
C GLY A 41 -0.76 14.26 -2.21
N VAL A 42 -1.91 13.82 -1.70
CA VAL A 42 -2.44 12.47 -1.92
C VAL A 42 -3.19 12.36 -3.24
N HIS A 43 -2.80 11.39 -4.07
CA HIS A 43 -3.44 11.06 -5.35
C HIS A 43 -4.45 9.92 -5.23
N GLY A 44 -4.30 9.07 -4.22
CA GLY A 44 -5.25 8.01 -3.95
C GLY A 44 -4.83 7.15 -2.78
N ALA A 45 -5.75 6.29 -2.37
CA ALA A 45 -5.49 5.25 -1.38
C ALA A 45 -6.23 3.97 -1.75
N ARG A 46 -5.71 2.85 -1.28
CA ARG A 46 -6.32 1.53 -1.36
C ARG A 46 -6.29 0.90 0.03
N THR A 47 -7.43 0.39 0.46
CA THR A 47 -7.59 -0.28 1.75
C THR A 47 -7.86 -1.75 1.53
N GLU A 48 -7.18 -2.60 2.28
CA GLU A 48 -7.33 -4.06 2.24
C GLU A 48 -7.53 -4.59 3.67
N LEU A 49 -8.47 -5.52 3.83
CA LEU A 49 -8.60 -6.29 5.06
C LEU A 49 -7.48 -7.33 5.11
N ILE A 50 -6.71 -7.34 6.20
CA ILE A 50 -5.76 -8.41 6.44
C ILE A 50 -6.54 -9.55 7.10
N ASN A 51 -6.97 -10.53 6.29
CA ASN A 51 -7.56 -11.75 6.81
C ASN A 51 -6.44 -12.61 7.39
N SER A 52 -6.46 -12.85 8.70
CA SER A 52 -5.57 -13.77 9.39
C SER A 52 -5.93 -15.23 9.07
N SER A 53 -5.79 -15.62 7.80
CA SER A 53 -5.84 -17.01 7.38
C SER A 53 -4.76 -17.25 6.33
N SER A 54 -3.59 -17.71 6.81
CA SER A 54 -2.52 -18.45 6.11
C SER A 54 -1.88 -17.78 4.89
N THR A 55 -0.58 -17.44 4.99
CA THR A 55 0.53 -18.08 4.26
C THR A 55 1.84 -17.39 4.63
N GLU A 56 2.78 -18.16 5.21
CA GLU A 56 4.21 -17.81 5.27
C GLU A 56 4.71 -17.55 3.84
N GLN A 57 4.83 -16.28 3.44
CA GLN A 57 5.60 -15.95 2.24
C GLN A 57 7.07 -15.97 2.61
N GLN A 58 7.70 -17.13 2.40
CA GLN A 58 9.14 -17.27 2.29
C GLN A 58 9.65 -16.22 1.29
N ILE A 59 10.53 -15.36 1.76
CA ILE A 59 11.27 -14.41 0.94
C ILE A 59 12.27 -15.24 0.13
N GLU A 60 12.03 -15.44 -1.16
CA GLU A 60 13.06 -15.91 -2.08
C GLU A 60 14.08 -14.77 -2.27
N GLU A 61 15.27 -14.93 -1.68
CA GLU A 61 16.44 -14.11 -2.00
C GLU A 61 16.85 -14.37 -3.46
N VAL A 62 16.45 -13.47 -4.36
CA VAL A 62 16.98 -13.46 -5.73
C VAL A 62 18.40 -12.88 -5.69
N SER A 63 19.39 -13.76 -5.53
CA SER A 63 20.81 -13.44 -5.71
C SER A 63 21.12 -13.20 -7.19
N TYR A 64 21.21 -11.94 -7.60
CA TYR A 64 21.71 -11.56 -8.93
C TYR A 64 23.23 -11.77 -8.99
N ARG A 65 23.69 -12.86 -9.59
CA ARG A 65 25.10 -13.00 -10.02
C ARG A 65 25.20 -12.50 -11.46
N GLY A 66 25.70 -11.29 -11.61
CA GLY A 66 26.14 -10.78 -12.90
C GLY A 66 27.35 -11.57 -13.41
N VAL A 67 27.36 -11.82 -14.71
CA VAL A 67 28.56 -12.09 -15.51
C VAL A 67 28.45 -11.23 -16.76
#